data_AF-S7XWJ4-F1
#
_entry.id   AF-S7XWJ4-F1
#
_cell.length_a   1.000
_cell.length_b   1.000
_cell.length_c   1.000
_cell.angle_alpha   90.00
_cell.angle_beta   90.00
_cell.angle_gamma   90.00
#
_symmetry.space_group_name_H-M   'P 1'
#
loop_
_entity.id
_entity.type
_entity.pdbx_description
1 polymer ?
#
loop_
_entity_poly.entity_id
_entity_poly.type
_entity_poly.pdbx_seq_one_letter_code
_entity_poly.pdbx_strand_id
1 'polypeptide(L)'
;MRKFIRDLSGLTGIKFAIGRVLMDIEKMEWTVSNDRRWIPQDGRHWSDYAKTFIKNSGGAIATNAAIFGALWASGHPKLYALWILAYLTPFPLFLRVRSMAEHAGMPTSNSALTNTRTTKAGYLARALVAPIHVNYHKEHHLMAAVPYFKLPKMHQMLRERGHVEEPPTYWQVLHELSNQAD
;
A
#
# COMPACT_ATOMS: atom_id res chain seq x y z
N MET A 1 1.10 -11.87 16.16
CA MET A 1 2.48 -11.34 16.33
C MET A 1 3.47 -11.65 15.19
N ARG A 2 3.63 -12.91 14.74
CA ARG A 2 4.66 -13.30 13.73
C ARG A 2 4.75 -12.39 12.48
N LYS A 3 3.62 -12.00 11.89
CA LYS A 3 3.58 -11.19 10.67
C LYS A 3 4.15 -9.77 10.88
N PHE A 4 3.86 -9.16 12.02
CA PHE A 4 4.33 -7.81 12.38
C PHE A 4 5.85 -7.79 12.61
N ILE A 5 6.38 -8.81 13.31
CA ILE A 5 7.83 -8.97 13.53
C ILE A 5 8.56 -9.10 12.19
N ARG A 6 8.00 -9.87 11.24
CA ARG A 6 8.58 -10.04 9.90
C ARG A 6 8.61 -8.75 9.07
N ASP A 7 7.64 -7.86 9.27
CA ASP A 7 7.64 -6.57 8.61
C ASP A 7 8.70 -5.66 9.21
N LEU A 8 8.75 -5.55 10.55
CA LEU A 8 9.75 -4.76 11.26
C LEU A 8 11.18 -5.23 11.03
N SER A 9 11.40 -6.54 10.85
CA SER A 9 12.72 -7.08 10.51
C SER A 9 13.16 -6.81 9.07
N GLY A 10 12.28 -6.25 8.22
CA GLY A 10 12.57 -5.92 6.83
C GLY A 10 12.42 -7.08 5.85
N LEU A 11 12.14 -8.29 6.32
CA LEU A 11 12.00 -9.47 5.45
C LEU A 11 10.85 -9.33 4.46
N THR A 12 9.74 -8.74 4.88
CA THR A 12 8.62 -8.45 3.95
C THR A 12 9.01 -7.37 2.94
N GLY A 13 9.72 -6.31 3.37
CA GLY A 13 10.19 -5.25 2.48
C GLY A 13 11.15 -5.76 1.41
N ILE A 14 12.09 -6.64 1.78
CA ILE A 14 13.01 -7.27 0.81
C ILE A 14 12.23 -8.10 -0.22
N LYS A 15 11.25 -8.91 0.23
CA LYS A 15 10.39 -9.68 -0.69
C LYS A 15 9.61 -8.79 -1.63
N PHE A 16 9.10 -7.66 -1.12
CA PHE A 16 8.39 -6.67 -1.94
C PHE A 16 9.33 -6.03 -2.97
N ALA A 17 10.55 -5.66 -2.57
CA ALA A 17 11.55 -5.10 -3.48
C ALA A 17 11.95 -6.10 -4.59
N ILE A 18 12.19 -7.38 -4.26
CA ILE A 18 12.45 -8.43 -5.25
C ILE A 18 11.26 -8.58 -6.20
N GLY A 19 10.04 -8.65 -5.68
CA GLY A 19 8.85 -8.77 -6.52
C GLY A 19 8.64 -7.55 -7.42
N ARG A 20 8.92 -6.33 -6.93
CA ARG A 20 8.92 -5.11 -7.73
C ARG A 20 9.88 -5.20 -8.91
N VAL A 21 11.12 -5.64 -8.67
CA VAL A 21 12.12 -5.88 -9.73
C VAL A 21 11.62 -6.93 -10.73
N LEU A 22 11.06 -8.04 -10.26
CA LEU A 22 10.50 -9.09 -11.13
C LEU A 22 9.35 -8.57 -12.01
N MET A 23 8.53 -7.65 -11.51
CA MET A 23 7.51 -6.98 -12.32
C MET A 23 8.11 -5.99 -13.33
N ASP A 24 9.13 -5.23 -12.94
CA ASP A 24 9.76 -4.28 -13.86
C ASP A 24 10.43 -4.95 -15.05
N ILE A 25 10.98 -6.14 -14.85
CA ILE A 25 11.51 -6.97 -15.94
C ILE A 25 10.43 -7.84 -16.61
N GLU A 26 9.16 -7.68 -16.24
CA GLU A 26 7.99 -8.42 -16.75
C GLU A 26 8.18 -9.95 -16.68
N LYS A 27 8.78 -10.45 -15.60
CA LYS A 27 8.80 -11.90 -15.30
C LYS A 27 7.56 -12.33 -14.53
N MET A 28 6.97 -11.42 -13.78
CA MET A 28 5.88 -11.67 -12.87
C MET A 28 4.94 -10.48 -12.86
N GLU A 29 3.67 -10.69 -12.52
CA GLU A 29 2.72 -9.63 -12.21
C GLU A 29 1.93 -9.98 -10.94
N TRP A 30 1.46 -8.94 -10.25
CA TRP A 30 0.41 -9.06 -9.23
C TRP A 30 -0.91 -8.59 -9.82
N THR A 31 -1.93 -9.44 -9.74
CA THR A 31 -3.29 -9.04 -10.12
C THR A 31 -3.86 -8.08 -9.08
N VAL A 32 -4.95 -7.41 -9.45
CA VAL A 32 -5.72 -6.56 -8.50
C VAL A 32 -6.24 -7.39 -7.31
N SER A 33 -6.46 -8.69 -7.51
CA SER A 33 -6.82 -9.66 -6.46
C SER A 33 -5.63 -10.16 -5.64
N ASN A 34 -4.44 -9.59 -5.85
CA ASN A 34 -3.18 -9.96 -5.21
C ASN A 34 -2.70 -11.39 -5.55
N ASP A 35 -3.12 -11.94 -6.69
CA ASP A 35 -2.58 -13.20 -7.21
C ASP A 35 -1.26 -12.96 -7.89
N ARG A 36 -0.29 -13.85 -7.64
CA ARG A 36 1.02 -13.81 -8.30
C ARG A 36 0.98 -14.68 -9.56
N ARG A 37 1.16 -14.07 -10.74
CA ARG A 37 1.26 -14.78 -12.02
C ARG A 37 2.65 -14.63 -12.61
N TRP A 38 3.16 -15.71 -13.19
CA TRP A 38 4.41 -15.69 -13.97
C TRP A 38 4.06 -15.47 -15.44
N ILE A 39 4.76 -14.53 -16.07
CA ILE A 39 4.53 -14.18 -17.47
C ILE A 39 5.34 -15.15 -18.34
N PRO A 40 4.79 -15.74 -19.42
CA PRO A 40 5.57 -16.53 -20.37
C PRO A 40 6.77 -15.75 -20.94
N GLN A 41 7.92 -16.39 -21.08
CA GLN A 41 9.18 -15.72 -21.49
C GLN A 41 9.68 -16.20 -22.87
N ASP A 42 8.84 -16.91 -23.62
CA ASP A 42 9.20 -17.48 -24.91
C ASP A 42 9.62 -16.38 -25.90
N GLY A 43 10.79 -16.56 -26.53
CA GLY A 43 11.33 -15.62 -27.52
C GLY A 43 11.98 -14.36 -26.95
N ARG A 44 12.10 -14.19 -25.62
CA ARG A 44 12.79 -13.04 -25.03
C ARG A 44 14.31 -13.15 -25.11
N HIS A 45 14.93 -12.05 -25.54
CA HIS A 45 16.37 -11.88 -25.47
C HIS A 45 16.78 -11.25 -24.14
N TRP A 46 18.04 -11.46 -23.69
CA TRP A 46 18.50 -10.94 -22.40
C TRP A 46 18.42 -9.40 -22.31
N SER A 47 18.57 -8.71 -23.46
CA SER A 47 18.46 -7.26 -23.55
C SER A 47 17.05 -6.76 -23.24
N ASP A 48 16.02 -7.59 -23.46
CA ASP A 48 14.64 -7.17 -23.27
C ASP A 48 14.33 -6.94 -21.80
N TYR A 49 14.93 -7.72 -20.89
CA TYR A 49 14.84 -7.49 -19.45
C TYR A 49 15.42 -6.13 -19.04
N ALA A 50 16.57 -5.75 -19.61
CA ALA A 50 17.18 -4.45 -19.32
C ALA A 50 16.33 -3.30 -19.89
N LYS A 51 15.80 -3.46 -21.11
CA LYS A 51 14.91 -2.47 -21.75
C LYS A 51 13.63 -2.27 -20.94
N THR A 52 12.95 -3.35 -20.54
CA THR A 52 11.71 -3.26 -19.76
C THR A 52 11.97 -2.72 -18.36
N PHE A 53 13.07 -3.10 -17.72
CA PHE A 53 13.47 -2.52 -16.44
C PHE A 53 13.64 -1.01 -16.52
N ILE A 54 14.40 -0.50 -17.50
CA ILE A 54 14.61 0.94 -17.68
C ILE A 54 13.30 1.64 -18.04
N LYS A 55 12.47 1.03 -18.89
CA LYS A 55 11.15 1.56 -19.25
C LYS A 55 10.23 1.70 -18.02
N ASN A 56 10.17 0.66 -17.18
CA ASN A 56 9.22 0.58 -16.07
C ASN A 56 9.73 1.27 -14.78
N SER A 57 11.05 1.35 -14.59
CA SER A 57 11.68 1.94 -13.40
C SER A 57 12.47 3.22 -13.65
N GLY A 58 12.63 3.66 -14.90
CA GLY A 58 13.50 4.79 -15.26
C GLY A 58 13.17 6.07 -14.49
N GLY A 59 11.89 6.43 -14.39
CA GLY A 59 11.45 7.60 -13.62
C GLY A 59 11.75 7.48 -12.11
N ALA A 60 11.55 6.30 -11.53
CA ALA A 60 11.88 6.05 -10.13
C ALA A 60 13.40 6.09 -9.89
N ILE A 61 14.19 5.50 -10.78
CA ILE A 61 15.67 5.53 -10.70
C ILE A 61 16.17 6.97 -10.80
N ALA A 62 15.70 7.74 -11.79
CA ALA A 62 16.10 9.13 -11.96
C ALA A 62 15.77 9.98 -10.74
N THR A 63 14.56 9.81 -10.17
CA THR A 63 14.13 10.54 -8.97
C THR A 63 15.00 10.19 -7.76
N ASN A 64 15.25 8.90 -7.53
CA ASN A 64 16.09 8.46 -6.41
C ASN A 64 17.56 8.87 -6.59
N ALA A 65 18.08 8.85 -7.82
CA ALA A 65 19.41 9.36 -8.13
C ALA A 65 19.50 10.87 -7.90
N ALA A 66 18.47 11.64 -8.23
CA ALA A 66 18.42 13.07 -7.95
C ALA A 66 18.38 13.37 -6.44
N ILE A 67 17.57 12.64 -5.67
CA ILE A 67 17.51 12.76 -4.20
C ILE A 67 18.88 12.42 -3.60
N PHE A 68 19.47 11.28 -4.00
CA PHE A 68 20.79 10.88 -3.54
C PHE A 68 21.86 11.91 -3.91
N GLY A 69 21.84 12.40 -5.16
CA GLY A 69 22.76 13.42 -5.65
C GLY A 69 22.65 14.73 -4.86
N ALA A 70 21.44 15.17 -4.52
CA ALA A 70 21.22 16.35 -3.68
C ALA A 70 21.78 16.17 -2.26
N LEU A 71 21.54 15.00 -1.64
CA LEU A 71 22.09 14.67 -0.33
C LEU A 71 23.63 14.56 -0.36
N TRP A 72 24.17 13.99 -1.44
CA TRP A 72 25.61 13.89 -1.66
C TRP A 72 26.25 15.27 -1.81
N ALA A 73 25.69 16.12 -2.68
CA ALA A 73 26.15 17.49 -2.88
C ALA A 73 26.07 18.32 -1.58
N SER A 74 25.11 18.02 -0.72
CA SER A 74 24.97 18.65 0.59
C SER A 74 25.90 18.06 1.67
N GLY A 75 26.76 17.08 1.34
CA GLY A 75 27.69 16.45 2.28
C GLY A 75 27.07 15.38 3.19
N HIS A 76 25.81 15.00 2.97
CA HIS A 76 25.06 14.08 3.83
C HIS A 76 24.48 12.85 3.08
N PRO A 77 25.25 12.14 2.24
CA PRO A 77 24.71 11.01 1.45
C PRO A 77 24.18 9.86 2.33
N LYS A 78 24.69 9.72 3.55
CA LYS A 78 24.24 8.70 4.52
C LYS A 78 22.76 8.85 4.88
N LEU A 79 22.17 10.04 4.78
CA LEU A 79 20.74 10.25 5.06
C LEU A 79 19.84 9.49 4.08
N TYR A 80 20.33 9.18 2.88
CA TYR A 80 19.59 8.36 1.93
C TYR A 80 19.32 6.94 2.47
N ALA A 81 20.17 6.42 3.35
CA ALA A 81 19.94 5.12 3.99
C ALA A 81 18.67 5.10 4.85
N LEU A 82 18.24 6.25 5.39
CA LEU A 82 16.97 6.37 6.12
C LEU A 82 15.77 6.11 5.21
N TRP A 83 15.84 6.54 3.95
CA TRP A 83 14.80 6.29 2.94
C TRP A 83 14.68 4.80 2.65
N ILE A 84 15.82 4.12 2.43
CA ILE A 84 15.87 2.67 2.20
C ILE A 84 15.35 1.92 3.43
N LEU A 85 15.79 2.30 4.62
CA LEU A 85 15.35 1.68 5.87
C LEU A 85 13.84 1.82 6.04
N ALA A 86 13.31 3.04 5.87
CA ALA A 86 11.88 3.32 5.99
C ALA A 86 11.04 2.49 4.99
N TYR A 87 11.52 2.35 3.75
CA TYR A 87 10.85 1.56 2.71
C TYR A 87 10.84 0.06 3.02
N LEU A 88 11.91 -0.46 3.64
CA LEU A 88 12.03 -1.90 3.92
C LEU A 88 11.34 -2.31 5.23
N THR A 89 11.32 -1.47 6.27
CA THR A 89 10.90 -1.87 7.62
C THR A 89 9.53 -1.32 8.04
N PRO A 90 9.31 -0.01 8.33
CA PRO A 90 8.01 0.48 8.78
C PRO A 90 6.97 0.51 7.65
N PHE A 91 7.37 0.70 6.39
CA PHE A 91 6.40 0.85 5.30
C PHE A 91 5.52 -0.40 5.07
N PRO A 92 6.06 -1.63 4.96
CA PRO A 92 5.23 -2.83 4.87
C PRO A 92 4.32 -3.04 6.08
N LEU A 93 4.78 -2.64 7.28
CA LEU A 93 3.98 -2.71 8.50
C LEU A 93 2.78 -1.74 8.42
N PHE A 94 3.00 -0.49 8.04
CA PHE A 94 1.93 0.50 7.92
C PHE A 94 0.92 0.11 6.84
N LEU A 95 1.39 -0.40 5.70
CA LEU A 95 0.52 -0.95 4.67
C LEU A 95 -0.29 -2.15 5.17
N ARG A 96 0.29 -3.03 5.98
CA ARG A 96 -0.45 -4.14 6.59
C ARG A 96 -1.56 -3.63 7.50
N VAL A 97 -1.25 -2.73 8.41
CA VAL A 97 -2.24 -2.17 9.35
C VAL A 97 -3.39 -1.52 8.58
N ARG A 98 -3.06 -0.74 7.55
CA ARG A 98 -4.05 -0.13 6.65
C ARG A 98 -4.90 -1.18 5.93
N SER A 99 -4.27 -2.15 5.28
CA SER A 99 -4.96 -3.20 4.52
C SER A 99 -5.88 -4.04 5.43
N MET A 100 -5.45 -4.36 6.65
CA MET A 100 -6.29 -5.02 7.64
C MET A 100 -7.48 -4.15 8.05
N ALA A 101 -7.26 -2.86 8.29
CA ALA A 101 -8.32 -1.92 8.61
C ALA A 101 -9.37 -1.79 7.50
N GLU A 102 -8.96 -1.88 6.24
CA GLU A 102 -9.82 -1.64 5.08
C GLU A 102 -10.52 -2.91 4.57
N HIS A 103 -9.88 -4.09 4.67
CA HIS A 103 -10.36 -5.30 3.99
C HIS A 103 -10.48 -6.54 4.88
N ALA A 104 -9.71 -6.66 5.96
CA ALA A 104 -9.75 -7.89 6.76
C ALA A 104 -11.07 -7.98 7.54
N GLY A 105 -11.63 -9.20 7.58
CA GLY A 105 -12.94 -9.48 8.17
C GLY A 105 -14.14 -9.11 7.27
N MET A 106 -13.90 -8.54 6.09
CA MET A 106 -14.96 -8.24 5.13
C MET A 106 -15.37 -9.48 4.32
N PRO A 107 -16.63 -9.59 3.86
CA PRO A 107 -17.07 -10.68 3.00
C PRO A 107 -16.24 -10.80 1.72
N THR A 108 -15.90 -12.03 1.34
CA THR A 108 -15.36 -12.31 0.01
C THR A 108 -16.44 -12.04 -1.03
N SER A 109 -16.22 -11.03 -1.88
CA SER A 109 -17.20 -10.60 -2.87
C SER A 109 -16.52 -9.95 -4.07
N ASN A 110 -17.19 -10.03 -5.22
CA ASN A 110 -16.79 -9.34 -6.46
C ASN A 110 -17.12 -7.84 -6.44
N SER A 111 -17.83 -7.34 -5.42
CA SER A 111 -18.09 -5.92 -5.24
C SER A 111 -17.09 -5.29 -4.29
N ALA A 112 -16.40 -4.25 -4.76
CA ALA A 112 -15.50 -3.47 -3.93
C ALA A 112 -16.23 -2.78 -2.75
N LEU A 113 -17.54 -2.56 -2.84
CA LEU A 113 -18.31 -1.93 -1.76
C LEU A 113 -18.59 -2.86 -0.58
N THR A 114 -18.66 -4.16 -0.84
CA THR A 114 -18.92 -5.18 0.17
C THR A 114 -17.63 -5.75 0.75
N ASN A 115 -16.55 -5.78 -0.04
CA ASN A 115 -15.24 -6.28 0.40
C ASN A 115 -14.33 -5.19 1.02
N THR A 116 -14.85 -3.98 1.21
CA THR A 116 -14.12 -2.87 1.85
C THR A 116 -14.90 -2.20 2.98
N ARG A 117 -14.15 -1.54 3.85
CA ARG A 117 -14.66 -0.76 4.99
C ARG A 117 -14.02 0.62 5.02
N THR A 118 -14.79 1.58 5.53
CA THR A 118 -14.28 2.88 5.98
C THR A 118 -13.92 2.79 7.45
N THR A 119 -12.75 3.31 7.82
CA THR A 119 -12.23 3.28 9.19
C THR A 119 -12.11 4.70 9.74
N LYS A 120 -12.44 4.90 11.01
CA LYS A 120 -12.26 6.18 11.69
C LYS A 120 -10.78 6.40 11.98
N ALA A 121 -10.20 7.44 11.38
CA ALA A 121 -8.80 7.78 11.52
C ALA A 121 -8.62 9.03 12.40
N GLY A 122 -8.07 8.84 13.62
CA GLY A 122 -7.57 9.94 14.45
C GLY A 122 -6.27 10.54 13.91
N TYR A 123 -5.69 11.52 14.61
CA TYR A 123 -4.46 12.21 14.16
C TYR A 123 -3.30 11.25 13.86
N LEU A 124 -3.02 10.29 14.74
CA LEU A 124 -1.94 9.30 14.55
C LEU A 124 -2.20 8.40 13.35
N ALA A 125 -3.44 7.91 13.20
CA ALA A 125 -3.81 7.09 12.06
C ALA A 125 -3.63 7.89 10.76
N ARG A 126 -4.12 9.14 10.71
CA ARG A 126 -3.96 10.04 9.55
C ARG A 126 -2.50 10.35 9.21
N ALA A 127 -1.61 10.38 10.18
CA ALA A 127 -0.19 10.64 9.93
C ALA A 127 0.56 9.41 9.37
N LEU A 128 0.19 8.19 9.82
CA LEU A 128 1.01 6.99 9.58
C LEU A 128 0.40 6.00 8.58
N VAL A 129 -0.90 5.71 8.70
CA VAL A 129 -1.57 4.61 7.97
C VAL A 129 -2.74 5.07 7.13
N ALA A 130 -3.24 6.28 7.37
CA ALA A 130 -4.37 6.90 6.70
C ALA A 130 -4.05 8.33 6.18
N PRO A 131 -2.88 8.58 5.57
CA PRO A 131 -2.60 9.91 5.01
C PRO A 131 -3.62 10.23 3.93
N ILE A 132 -3.85 11.52 3.70
CA ILE A 132 -4.73 12.02 2.62
C ILE A 132 -6.11 11.32 2.58
N HIS A 133 -6.72 11.05 3.74
CA HIS A 133 -8.09 10.50 3.83
C HIS A 133 -8.31 9.14 3.15
N VAL A 134 -7.27 8.33 2.99
CA VAL A 134 -7.41 6.98 2.40
C VAL A 134 -8.29 6.04 3.23
N ASN A 135 -8.50 6.34 4.52
CA ASN A 135 -9.37 5.58 5.42
C ASN A 135 -10.85 5.59 4.97
N TYR A 136 -11.25 6.51 4.10
CA TYR A 136 -12.54 6.53 3.41
C TYR A 136 -12.51 5.60 2.17
N HIS A 137 -12.09 4.36 2.40
CA HIS A 137 -11.79 3.41 1.33
C HIS A 137 -13.05 2.95 0.60
N LYS A 138 -14.15 2.75 1.34
CA LYS A 138 -15.44 2.40 0.75
C LYS A 138 -15.98 3.53 -0.13
N GLU A 139 -15.86 4.79 0.31
CA GLU A 139 -16.26 5.95 -0.49
C GLU A 139 -15.43 6.08 -1.77
N HIS A 140 -14.12 5.81 -1.68
CA HIS A 140 -13.26 5.78 -2.85
C HIS A 140 -13.71 4.72 -3.87
N HIS A 141 -14.07 3.52 -3.44
CA HIS A 141 -14.61 2.51 -4.35
C HIS A 141 -16.00 2.86 -4.89
N LEU A 142 -16.82 3.57 -4.12
CA LEU A 142 -18.11 4.06 -4.59
C LEU A 142 -17.97 5.11 -5.69
N MET A 143 -17.00 6.02 -5.56
CA MET A 143 -16.75 7.05 -6.56
C MET A 143 -15.28 7.50 -6.55
N ALA A 144 -14.43 6.75 -7.27
CA ALA A 144 -12.99 6.99 -7.29
C ALA A 144 -12.58 8.37 -7.84
N ALA A 145 -13.47 9.01 -8.60
CA ALA A 145 -13.29 10.37 -9.11
C ALA A 145 -13.40 11.46 -8.03
N VAL A 146 -13.94 11.16 -6.84
CA VAL A 146 -14.02 12.14 -5.74
C VAL A 146 -12.62 12.39 -5.19
N PRO A 147 -12.15 13.65 -5.17
CA PRO A 147 -10.84 13.95 -4.63
C PRO A 147 -10.81 13.72 -3.12
N TYR A 148 -9.66 13.30 -2.60
CA TYR A 148 -9.53 12.83 -1.23
C TYR A 148 -10.01 13.82 -0.15
N PHE A 149 -9.86 15.12 -0.38
CA PHE A 149 -10.29 16.16 0.55
C PHE A 149 -11.82 16.33 0.62
N LYS A 150 -12.57 15.78 -0.35
CA LYS A 150 -14.04 15.74 -0.35
C LYS A 150 -14.62 14.41 0.18
N LEU A 151 -13.81 13.37 0.36
CA LEU A 151 -14.26 12.09 0.91
C LEU A 151 -14.92 12.20 2.29
N PRO A 152 -14.43 13.03 3.24
CA PRO A 152 -15.14 13.23 4.51
C PRO A 152 -16.56 13.76 4.33
N LYS A 153 -16.75 14.71 3.41
CA LYS A 153 -18.07 15.26 3.08
C LYS A 153 -18.97 14.22 2.45
N MET A 154 -18.45 13.42 1.52
CA MET A 154 -19.18 12.30 0.91
C MET A 154 -19.61 11.28 1.97
N HIS A 155 -18.71 10.90 2.88
CA HIS A 155 -19.04 9.99 3.98
C HIS A 155 -20.15 10.56 4.85
N GLN A 156 -20.08 11.84 5.23
CA GLN A 156 -21.14 12.50 5.99
C GLN A 156 -22.49 12.43 5.27
N MET A 157 -22.54 12.74 3.96
CA MET A 157 -23.78 12.64 3.18
C MET A 157 -24.34 11.21 3.11
N LEU A 158 -23.47 10.20 3.05
CA LEU A 158 -23.89 8.79 3.07
C LEU A 158 -24.40 8.37 4.45
N ARG A 159 -23.80 8.87 5.53
CA ARG A 159 -24.26 8.65 6.92
C ARG A 159 -25.64 9.25 7.13
N GLU A 160 -25.84 10.51 6.73
CA GLU A 160 -27.11 11.25 6.84
C GLU A 160 -28.25 10.57 6.06
N ARG A 161 -27.92 9.87 4.97
CA ARG A 161 -28.88 9.11 4.15
C ARG A 161 -29.05 7.65 4.58
N GLY A 162 -28.37 7.20 5.64
CA GLY A 162 -28.47 5.83 6.13
C GLY A 162 -27.81 4.78 5.24
N HIS A 163 -26.87 5.16 4.36
CA HIS A 163 -26.16 4.22 3.48
C HIS A 163 -24.90 3.61 4.11
N VAL A 164 -24.33 4.25 5.13
CA VAL A 164 -23.14 3.76 5.84
C VAL A 164 -23.29 3.91 7.35
N GLU A 165 -22.71 2.98 8.10
CA GLU A 165 -22.70 2.97 9.56
C GLU A 165 -21.54 3.80 10.14
N GLU A 166 -21.51 3.96 11.47
CA GLU A 166 -20.39 4.62 12.13
C GLU A 166 -19.14 3.76 11.93
N PRO A 167 -18.07 4.30 11.34
CA PRO A 167 -16.89 3.49 11.06
C PRO A 167 -16.16 3.13 12.37
N PRO A 168 -15.72 1.87 12.55
CA PRO A 168 -14.87 1.52 13.67
C PRO A 168 -13.52 2.23 13.55
N THR A 169 -12.84 2.40 14.67
CA THR A 169 -11.45 2.87 14.72
C THR A 169 -10.48 1.76 14.32
N TYR A 170 -9.25 2.14 13.93
CA TYR A 170 -8.18 1.18 13.66
C TYR A 170 -7.95 0.21 14.82
N TRP A 171 -8.02 0.69 16.06
CA TRP A 171 -7.85 -0.15 17.25
C TRP A 171 -8.96 -1.19 17.38
N GLN A 172 -10.22 -0.78 17.22
CA GLN A 172 -11.37 -1.69 17.28
C GLN A 172 -11.26 -2.80 16.24
N VAL A 173 -10.87 -2.46 15.01
CA VAL A 173 -10.66 -3.46 13.96
C VAL A 173 -9.56 -4.44 14.34
N LEU A 174 -8.39 -3.94 14.76
CA LEU A 174 -7.26 -4.80 15.09
C LEU A 174 -7.59 -5.74 16.26
N HIS A 175 -8.35 -5.26 17.24
CA HIS A 175 -8.83 -6.03 18.38
C HIS A 175 -9.87 -7.09 17.97
N GLU A 176 -10.81 -6.74 17.09
CA GLU A 176 -11.78 -7.70 16.56
C GLU A 176 -11.08 -8.82 15.77
N LEU A 177 -10.15 -8.46 14.89
CA LEU A 177 -9.38 -9.41 14.10
C LEU A 177 -8.44 -10.29 14.93
N SER A 178 -7.95 -9.80 16.08
CA SER A 178 -7.17 -10.65 16.99
C SER A 178 -8.03 -11.71 17.66
N ASN A 179 -9.27 -11.37 18.02
CA ASN A 179 -10.17 -12.29 18.71
C ASN A 179 -10.79 -13.35 17.80
N GLN A 180 -10.84 -13.10 16.48
CA GLN A 180 -11.29 -14.07 15.48
C GLN A 180 -10.18 -15.04 15.03
N ALA A 181 -8.94 -14.81 15.45
CA ALA A 181 -7.78 -15.62 15.07
C ALA A 181 -7.48 -16.75 16.06
N ASP A 182 -8.22 -16.81 17.16
CA ASP A 182 -8.24 -17.89 18.16
C ASP A 182 -9.42 -18.84 17.89
#